data_AF-A0A067R3G3-F1
#
_entry.id   AF-A0A067R3G3-F1
#
_cell.length_a   1.000
_cell.length_b   1.000
_cell.length_c   1.000
_cell.angle_alpha   90.00
_cell.angle_beta   90.00
_cell.angle_gamma   90.00
#
_symmetry.space_group_name_H-M   'P 1'
#
loop_
_entity.id
_entity.type
_entity.pdbx_description
1 polymer ?
#
loop_
_entity_poly.entity_id
_entity_poly.type
_entity_poly.pdbx_seq_one_letter_code
_entity_poly.pdbx_strand_id
1 'polypeptide(L)'
;MLRKNPKLQYSRYVKGGAKVFLAVEAVLFAASYGIWHRMNTSSDFRLYMHKNYPWILGGYYRIGESFSSHPKALQIRELDMTLWKQEGKISSDA
;
A
#
# COMPACT_ATOMS: atom_id res chain seq x y z
N MET A 1 -30.17 -47.77 -15.29
CA MET A 1 -29.54 -46.67 -16.05
C MET A 1 -29.13 -45.56 -15.09
N LEU A 2 -27.82 -45.28 -14.96
CA LEU A 2 -27.32 -44.21 -14.07
C LEU A 2 -27.58 -42.83 -14.72
N ARG A 3 -28.47 -42.03 -14.12
CA ARG A 3 -28.73 -40.63 -14.54
C ARG A 3 -27.50 -39.77 -14.26
N LYS A 4 -26.81 -39.34 -15.31
CA LYS A 4 -25.72 -38.36 -15.25
C LYS A 4 -26.35 -36.97 -15.16
N ASN A 5 -26.37 -36.38 -13.96
CA ASN A 5 -26.78 -34.99 -13.81
C ASN A 5 -25.77 -34.08 -14.53
N PRO A 6 -26.22 -33.11 -15.35
CA PRO A 6 -25.33 -32.18 -16.02
C PRO A 6 -24.58 -31.39 -14.96
N LYS A 7 -23.24 -31.49 -14.93
CA LYS A 7 -22.41 -30.70 -14.02
C LYS A 7 -22.73 -29.22 -14.23
N LEU A 8 -23.23 -28.58 -13.17
CA LEU A 8 -23.72 -27.20 -13.16
C LEU A 8 -22.79 -26.25 -13.93
N GLN A 9 -23.37 -25.54 -14.89
CA GLN A 9 -22.75 -24.44 -15.67
C GLN A 9 -22.08 -23.37 -14.78
N TYR A 10 -22.51 -23.26 -13.52
CA TYR A 10 -21.94 -22.40 -12.48
C TYR A 10 -20.44 -22.59 -12.26
N SER A 11 -19.90 -23.81 -12.40
CA SER A 11 -18.47 -24.10 -12.24
C SER A 11 -17.59 -23.36 -13.26
N ARG A 12 -18.11 -23.06 -14.45
CA ARG A 12 -17.36 -22.33 -15.49
C ARG A 12 -17.26 -20.83 -15.19
N TYR A 13 -18.33 -20.22 -14.67
CA TYR A 13 -18.34 -18.80 -14.31
C TYR A 13 -17.47 -18.51 -13.08
N VAL A 14 -17.50 -19.37 -12.06
CA VAL A 14 -16.63 -19.23 -10.88
C VAL A 14 -15.16 -19.38 -11.24
N LYS A 15 -14.81 -20.32 -12.14
CA LYS A 15 -13.42 -20.49 -12.63
C LYS A 15 -12.93 -19.32 -13.49
N GLY A 16 -13.82 -18.66 -14.23
CA GLY A 16 -13.51 -17.44 -14.99
C GLY A 16 -13.30 -16.24 -14.08
N GLY A 17 -14.22 -16.01 -13.15
CA GLY A 17 -14.14 -14.93 -12.18
C GLY A 17 -12.87 -15.00 -11.32
N ALA A 18 -12.53 -16.19 -10.80
CA ALA A 18 -11.34 -16.37 -9.96
C ALA A 18 -10.04 -15.94 -10.65
N LYS A 19 -9.88 -16.19 -11.96
CA LYS A 19 -8.69 -15.75 -12.72
C LYS A 19 -8.60 -14.23 -12.83
N VAL A 20 -9.73 -13.57 -13.09
CA VAL A 20 -9.79 -12.11 -13.17
C VAL A 20 -9.50 -11.49 -11.81
N PHE A 21 -10.08 -12.02 -10.74
CA PHE A 21 -9.78 -11.57 -9.38
C PHE A 21 -8.29 -11.71 -9.04
N LEU A 22 -7.67 -12.85 -9.37
CA LEU A 22 -6.23 -13.03 -9.14
C LEU A 22 -5.37 -12.07 -9.98
N ALA A 23 -5.74 -11.81 -11.23
CA ALA A 23 -5.02 -10.86 -12.06
C ALA A 23 -5.14 -9.42 -11.53
N VAL A 24 -6.34 -9.02 -11.11
CA VAL A 24 -6.57 -7.70 -10.50
C VAL A 24 -5.79 -7.57 -9.20
N GLU A 25 -5.85 -8.57 -8.33
CA GLU A 25 -5.11 -8.59 -7.06
C GLU A 25 -3.60 -8.49 -7.30
N ALA A 26 -3.06 -9.22 -8.29
CA ALA A 26 -1.64 -9.16 -8.64
C ALA A 26 -1.22 -7.75 -9.10
N VAL A 27 -2.05 -7.07 -9.89
CA VAL A 27 -1.78 -5.69 -10.34
C VAL A 27 -1.83 -4.72 -9.16
N LEU A 28 -2.85 -4.83 -8.30
CA LEU A 28 -2.98 -4.00 -7.10
C LEU A 28 -1.82 -4.22 -6.13
N PHE A 29 -1.42 -5.47 -5.94
CA PHE A 29 -0.27 -5.83 -5.11
C PHE A 29 1.03 -5.26 -5.67
N ALA A 30 1.27 -5.38 -6.98
CA ALA A 30 2.44 -4.83 -7.63
C ALA A 30 2.49 -3.30 -7.53
N ALA A 31 1.35 -2.62 -7.75
CA ALA A 31 1.25 -1.17 -7.59
C ALA A 31 1.52 -0.74 -6.14
N SER A 32 0.92 -1.43 -5.16
CA SER A 32 1.12 -1.16 -3.74
C SER A 32 2.58 -1.34 -3.33
N TYR A 33 3.23 -2.40 -3.81
CA TYR A 33 4.65 -2.64 -3.58
C TYR A 33 5.52 -1.55 -4.24
N GLY A 34 5.18 -1.11 -5.46
CA GLY A 34 5.90 -0.03 -6.13
C GLY A 34 5.82 1.29 -5.36
N ILE A 35 4.64 1.63 -4.83
CA ILE A 35 4.43 2.80 -3.97
C ILE A 35 5.25 2.67 -2.68
N TRP A 36 5.17 1.50 -2.01
CA TRP A 36 5.96 1.22 -0.80
C TRP A 36 7.46 1.34 -1.06
N HIS A 37 7.96 0.76 -2.15
CA HIS A 37 9.36 0.84 -2.54
C HIS A 37 9.80 2.31 -2.76
N ARG A 38 9.03 3.09 -3.53
CA ARG A 38 9.31 4.53 -3.74
C ARG A 38 9.32 5.35 -2.45
N MET A 39 8.42 5.05 -1.50
CA MET A 39 8.39 5.70 -0.18
C MET A 39 9.62 5.35 0.67
N ASN A 40 10.18 4.15 0.54
CA ASN A 40 11.41 3.78 1.24
C ASN A 40 12.66 4.39 0.57
N THR A 41 12.67 4.58 -0.75
CA THR A 41 13.84 5.08 -1.49
C THR A 41 13.97 6.61 -1.48
N SER A 42 12.87 7.37 -1.43
CA SER A 42 12.91 8.82 -1.64
C SER A 42 12.09 9.63 -0.64
N SER A 43 12.74 10.54 0.09
CA SER A 43 12.06 11.45 1.03
C SER A 43 11.17 12.48 0.30
N ASP A 44 11.56 12.95 -0.89
CA ASP A 44 10.72 13.87 -1.68
C ASP A 44 9.39 13.22 -2.13
N PHE A 45 9.39 11.91 -2.41
CA PHE A 45 8.15 11.19 -2.71
C PHE A 45 7.27 11.04 -1.47
N ARG A 46 7.88 10.81 -0.29
CA ARG A 46 7.14 10.84 0.98
C ARG A 46 6.54 12.22 1.24
N LEU A 47 7.25 13.30 0.91
CA LEU A 47 6.71 14.66 1.00
C LEU A 47 5.56 14.90 0.02
N TYR A 48 5.67 14.42 -1.22
CA TYR A 48 4.57 14.47 -2.19
C TYR A 48 3.33 13.72 -1.66
N MET A 49 3.54 12.53 -1.08
CA MET A 49 2.48 11.75 -0.43
C MET A 49 1.90 12.46 0.79
N HIS A 50 2.72 13.14 1.59
CA HIS A 50 2.26 13.96 2.70
C HIS A 50 1.30 15.06 2.24
N LYS A 51 1.62 15.72 1.12
CA LYS A 51 0.81 16.83 0.56
C LYS A 51 -0.48 16.36 -0.13
N ASN A 52 -0.43 15.26 -0.87
CA ASN A 52 -1.56 14.82 -1.72
C ASN A 52 -2.38 13.68 -1.08
N TYR A 53 -1.74 12.79 -0.33
CA TYR A 53 -2.33 11.57 0.21
C TYR A 53 -1.86 11.30 1.66
N PRO A 54 -2.11 12.22 2.61
CA PRO A 54 -1.60 12.11 3.98
C PRO A 54 -2.07 10.83 4.68
N TRP A 55 -3.25 10.33 4.33
CA TRP A 55 -3.80 9.08 4.87
C TRP A 55 -2.97 7.84 4.45
N ILE A 56 -2.47 7.79 3.22
CA ILE A 56 -1.62 6.69 2.74
C ILE A 56 -0.29 6.71 3.48
N LEU A 57 0.32 7.89 3.58
CA LEU A 57 1.60 8.04 4.28
C LEU A 57 1.47 7.72 5.77
N GLY A 58 0.38 8.15 6.42
CA GLY A 58 0.08 7.78 7.79
C GLY A 58 -0.09 6.26 7.97
N GLY A 59 -0.76 5.59 7.02
CA GLY A 59 -0.85 4.14 6.98
C GLY A 59 0.52 3.47 6.84
N TYR A 60 1.37 3.97 5.95
CA TYR A 60 2.75 3.50 5.78
C TYR A 60 3.56 3.58 7.08
N TYR A 61 3.50 4.72 7.79
CA TYR A 61 4.18 4.86 9.08
C TYR A 61 3.61 3.90 10.14
N ARG A 62 2.28 3.77 10.25
CA ARG A 62 1.64 2.83 11.18
C ARG A 62 2.00 1.37 10.91
N ILE A 63 2.08 0.99 9.64
CA ILE A 63 2.53 -0.36 9.24
C ILE A 63 3.99 -0.55 9.66
N GLY A 64 4.87 0.43 9.41
CA GLY A 64 6.25 0.40 9.88
C GLY A 64 6.36 0.26 11.39
N GLU A 65 5.58 1.02 12.16
CA GLU A 65 5.51 0.94 13.62
C GLU A 65 5.00 -0.42 14.11
N SER A 66 4.01 -1.01 13.42
CA SER A 66 3.42 -2.29 13.82
C SER A 66 4.32 -3.49 13.48
N PHE A 67 5.02 -3.45 12.35
CA PHE A 67 5.94 -4.52 11.93
C PHE A 67 7.30 -4.43 12.60
N SER A 68 7.72 -3.23 13.00
CA SER A 68 8.98 -3.00 13.69
C SER A 68 8.67 -2.55 15.12
N SER A 69 8.76 -3.46 16.09
CA SER A 69 8.83 -3.11 17.52
C SER A 69 10.11 -2.33 17.89
N HIS A 70 10.79 -1.75 16.89
CA HIS A 70 12.04 -1.04 17.01
C HIS A 70 11.79 0.47 16.87
N PRO A 71 12.40 1.29 17.74
CA PRO A 71 12.21 2.75 17.77
C PRO A 71 12.62 3.45 16.47
N LYS A 72 13.32 2.76 15.54
CA LYS A 72 13.68 3.29 14.23
C LYS A 72 12.48 3.62 13.34
N ALA A 73 11.35 2.91 13.46
CA ALA A 73 10.17 3.20 12.64
C ALA A 73 9.51 4.52 13.04
N LEU A 74 9.38 4.76 14.35
CA LEU A 74 8.92 6.05 14.90
C LEU A 74 9.85 7.20 14.48
N GLN A 75 11.16 6.95 14.46
CA GLN A 75 12.14 7.95 14.05
C GLN A 75 12.01 8.39 12.59
N ILE A 76 11.56 7.53 11.66
CA ILE A 76 11.48 7.93 10.23
C ILE A 76 10.47 9.05 10.04
N ARG A 77 9.32 9.00 10.71
CA ARG A 77 8.29 10.04 10.64
C ARG A 77 8.80 11.36 11.23
N GLU A 78 9.40 11.31 12.41
CA GLU A 78 9.93 12.50 13.08
C GLU A 78 11.11 13.11 12.31
N LEU A 79 11.98 12.26 11.76
CA LEU A 79 13.11 12.66 10.93
C LEU A 79 12.63 13.37 9.66
N ASP A 80 11.68 12.78 8.94
CA ASP A 80 11.09 13.40 7.74
C ASP A 80 10.48 14.76 8.08
N MET A 81 9.68 14.85 9.16
CA MET A 81 9.06 16.11 9.59
C MET A 81 10.11 17.18 9.94
N THR A 82 11.17 16.80 10.64
CA THR A 82 12.25 17.71 11.02
C THR A 82 13.02 18.18 9.78
N LEU A 83 13.35 17.27 8.87
CA LEU A 83 14.04 17.58 7.61
C LEU A 83 13.21 18.54 6.76
N TRP A 84 11.92 18.27 6.60
CA TRP A 84 11.05 19.10 5.79
C TRP A 84 10.78 20.48 6.40
N LYS A 85 10.78 20.59 7.73
CA LYS A 85 10.73 21.88 8.44
C LYS A 85 12.04 22.65 8.25
N GLN A 86 13.19 22.00 8.37
CA GLN A 86 14.51 22.61 8.12
C GLN A 86 14.67 23.10 6.68
N GLU A 87 14.18 22.32 5.71
CA GLU A 87 14.20 22.67 4.29
C GLU A 87 13.13 23.71 3.90
N GLY A 88 12.28 24.14 4.84
CA GLY A 88 11.17 25.08 4.58
C GLY A 88 10.09 24.53 3.64
N LYS A 89 10.04 23.20 3.43
CA LYS A 89 9.10 22.53 2.52
C LYS A 89 7.70 22.35 3.13
N ILE A 90 7.58 22.48 4.46
CA ILE A 90 6.34 22.42 5.24
C ILE A 90 6.32 23.63 6.19
N SER A 91 5.16 24.30 6.31
CA SER A 91 4.97 25.41 7.24
C SER A 91 5.10 24.93 8.69
N SER A 92 5.62 25.78 9.58
CA SER A 92 5.80 25.48 11.02
C SER A 92 4.49 25.08 11.74
N ASP A 93 3.34 25.36 11.13
CA ASP A 93 2.00 25.24 11.72
C ASP A 93 1.22 23.97 11.31
N ALA A 94 1.85 23.03 10.60
CA ALA A 94 1.23 21.75 10.20
C ALA A 94 1.68 20.56 11.07
#